data_AF-A0A4Y2VCK1-F1
#
_entry.id   AF-A0A4Y2VCK1-F1
#
_cell.length_a   1.000
_cell.length_b   1.000
_cell.length_c   1.000
_cell.angle_alpha   90.00
_cell.angle_beta   90.00
_cell.angle_gamma   90.00
#
_symmetry.space_group_name_H-M   'P 1'
#
loop_
_entity.id
_entity.type
_entity.pdbx_description
1 polymer ?
#
loop_
_entity_poly.entity_id
_entity_poly.type
_entity_poly.pdbx_seq_one_letter_code
_entity_poly.pdbx_strand_id
1 'polypeptide(L)'
;MLFARTLRLPCDILFGRPSEAHSSPNEYMENLEALLESVHAFARERIKLASERMKTRYDSRATNQNFKEGDQVWMYNPKRRRGLSPKLQQNWKGPYTLLKKLNDVVCRVQRSPNAKPKVIHINRLAPYRATDNCSK
;
A
#
# COMPACT_ATOMS: atom_id res chain seq x y z
N MET A 1 28.51 1.01 -50.65
CA MET A 1 29.34 1.19 -49.43
C MET A 1 29.85 2.62 -49.41
N LEU A 2 29.60 3.39 -48.33
CA LEU A 2 30.45 4.50 -47.82
C LEU A 2 29.65 5.34 -46.82
N PHE A 3 29.62 4.92 -45.56
CA PHE A 3 29.49 5.88 -44.45
C PHE A 3 30.49 5.47 -43.36
N ALA A 4 31.77 5.66 -43.68
CA ALA A 4 32.90 5.41 -42.78
C ALA A 4 33.18 6.61 -41.84
N ARG A 5 32.16 7.41 -41.49
CA ARG A 5 32.28 8.49 -40.50
C ARG A 5 31.11 8.38 -39.53
N THR A 6 31.44 8.16 -38.27
CA THR A 6 30.48 8.19 -37.17
C THR A 6 29.76 9.54 -37.15
N LEU A 7 28.44 9.53 -37.03
CA LEU A 7 27.62 10.74 -36.96
C LEU A 7 28.04 11.54 -35.72
N ARG A 8 28.44 12.81 -35.90
CA ARG A 8 28.72 13.72 -34.78
C ARG A 8 27.39 14.28 -34.28
N LEU A 9 27.04 13.95 -33.05
CA LEU A 9 25.84 14.49 -32.41
C LEU A 9 26.14 15.95 -31.99
N PRO A 10 25.13 16.85 -31.97
CA PRO A 10 25.30 18.21 -31.47
C PRO A 10 25.92 18.27 -30.05
N CYS A 11 25.64 17.25 -29.22
CA CYS A 11 26.25 17.07 -27.90
C CYS A 11 27.77 16.88 -27.97
N ASP A 12 28.29 16.14 -28.96
CA ASP A 12 29.71 15.85 -29.11
C ASP A 12 30.52 17.09 -29.51
N ILE A 13 29.89 18.07 -30.16
CA ILE A 13 30.51 19.36 -30.53
C ILE A 13 30.56 20.28 -29.31
N LEU A 14 29.49 20.29 -28.50
CA LEU A 14 29.37 21.17 -27.35
C LEU A 14 30.27 20.76 -26.18
N PHE A 15 30.37 19.45 -25.92
CA PHE A 15 31.10 18.91 -24.76
C PHE A 15 32.43 18.26 -25.14
N GLY A 16 32.72 18.11 -26.43
CA GLY A 16 33.85 17.34 -26.91
C GLY A 16 33.64 15.83 -26.70
N ARG A 17 34.38 15.01 -27.45
CA ARG A 17 34.43 13.58 -27.17
C ARG A 17 35.30 13.40 -25.91
N PRO A 18 34.83 12.73 -24.85
CA PRO A 18 35.71 12.38 -23.74
C PRO A 18 36.91 11.61 -24.30
N SER A 19 38.12 11.97 -23.88
CA SER A 19 39.32 11.23 -24.26
C SER A 19 39.07 9.76 -23.94
N GLU A 20 39.23 8.87 -24.92
CA GLU A 20 39.29 7.44 -24.65
C GLU A 20 40.62 7.20 -23.91
N ALA A 21 40.65 7.56 -22.63
CA ALA A 21 41.61 6.98 -21.72
C ALA A 21 41.32 5.48 -21.79
N HIS A 22 42.18 4.77 -22.50
CA HIS A 22 42.11 3.32 -22.60
C HIS A 22 42.45 2.74 -21.23
N SER A 23 41.52 2.83 -20.28
CA SER A 23 41.48 1.85 -19.20
C SER A 23 41.46 0.49 -19.87
N SER A 24 42.31 -0.41 -19.38
CA SER A 24 42.28 -1.78 -19.86
C SER A 24 40.83 -2.28 -19.79
N PRO A 25 40.34 -3.09 -20.75
CA PRO A 25 38.96 -3.58 -20.72
C PRO A 25 38.55 -4.15 -19.36
N ASN A 26 39.51 -4.73 -18.63
CA ASN A 26 39.35 -5.23 -17.27
C ASN A 26 39.08 -4.10 -16.26
N GLU A 27 39.87 -3.02 -16.25
CA GLU A 27 39.62 -1.85 -15.38
C GLU A 27 38.25 -1.22 -15.64
N TYR A 28 37.82 -1.16 -16.90
CA TYR A 28 36.49 -0.64 -17.23
C TYR A 28 35.38 -1.54 -16.68
N MET A 29 35.54 -2.87 -16.81
CA MET A 29 34.59 -3.84 -16.27
C MET A 29 34.53 -3.78 -14.73
N GLU A 30 35.68 -3.72 -14.06
CA GLU A 30 35.75 -3.58 -12.59
C GLU A 30 35.10 -2.29 -12.11
N ASN A 31 35.36 -1.16 -12.77
CA ASN A 31 34.74 0.12 -12.43
C ASN A 31 33.22 0.12 -12.67
N LEU A 32 32.75 -0.53 -13.75
CA LEU A 32 31.33 -0.66 -14.04
C LEU A 32 30.63 -1.53 -12.99
N GLU A 33 31.25 -2.65 -12.60
CA GLU A 33 30.72 -3.55 -11.58
C GLU A 33 30.62 -2.84 -10.23
N ALA A 34 31.69 -2.15 -9.81
CA ALA A 34 31.70 -1.35 -8.59
C ALA A 34 30.65 -0.23 -8.63
N LEU A 35 30.48 0.44 -9.77
CA LEU A 35 29.45 1.47 -9.94
C LEU A 35 28.05 0.88 -9.80
N LEU A 36 27.76 -0.23 -10.47
CA LEU A 36 26.46 -0.89 -10.40
C LEU A 36 26.14 -1.38 -8.98
N GLU A 37 27.14 -1.94 -8.30
CA GLU A 37 26.99 -2.37 -6.91
C GLU A 37 26.67 -1.18 -6.00
N SER A 38 27.37 -0.05 -6.16
CA SER A 38 27.13 1.17 -5.38
C SER A 38 25.74 1.77 -5.63
N VAL A 39 25.29 1.82 -6.89
CA VAL A 39 23.96 2.32 -7.28
C VAL A 39 22.86 1.41 -6.73
N HIS A 40 23.06 0.09 -6.80
CA HIS A 40 22.12 -0.88 -6.24
C HIS A 40 22.05 -0.78 -4.71
N ALA A 41 23.19 -0.64 -4.03
CA ALA A 41 23.25 -0.43 -2.59
C ALA A 41 22.47 0.84 -2.20
N PHE A 42 22.73 1.94 -2.88
CA PHE A 42 22.01 3.19 -2.67
C PHE A 42 20.50 3.04 -2.89
N ALA A 43 20.08 2.40 -3.98
CA ALA A 43 18.66 2.16 -4.26
C ALA A 43 17.99 1.33 -3.16
N ARG A 44 18.63 0.25 -2.69
CA ARG A 44 18.12 -0.60 -1.60
C ARG A 44 17.95 0.18 -0.30
N GLU A 45 18.91 1.03 0.06
CA GLU A 45 18.80 1.88 1.25
C GLU A 45 17.62 2.85 1.14
N ARG A 46 17.43 3.49 -0.01
CA ARG A 46 16.32 4.43 -0.22
C ARG A 46 14.98 3.72 -0.18
N ILE A 47 14.87 2.50 -0.73
CA ILE A 47 13.67 1.67 -0.64
C ILE A 47 13.38 1.32 0.82
N LYS A 48 14.41 0.92 1.59
CA LYS A 48 14.26 0.62 3.02
C LYS A 48 13.74 1.83 3.81
N LEU A 49 14.35 3.00 3.63
CA LEU A 49 13.90 4.24 4.27
C LEU A 49 12.48 4.63 3.88
N ALA A 50 12.11 4.47 2.61
CA ALA A 50 10.75 4.73 2.14
C ALA A 50 9.73 3.76 2.76
N SER A 51 10.09 2.48 2.86
CA SER A 51 9.28 1.44 3.52
C SER A 51 9.07 1.74 5.00
N GLU A 52 10.13 2.12 5.73
CA GLU A 52 10.05 2.52 7.13
C GLU A 52 9.14 3.74 7.33
N ARG A 53 9.31 4.78 6.51
CA ARG A 53 8.42 5.96 6.55
C ARG A 53 6.96 5.60 6.26
N MET A 54 6.72 4.70 5.32
CA MET A 54 5.38 4.21 5.00
C MET A 54 4.77 3.47 6.19
N LYS A 55 5.54 2.57 6.82
CA LYS A 55 5.13 1.83 8.02
C LYS A 55 4.77 2.79 9.17
N THR A 56 5.66 3.73 9.51
CA THR A 56 5.40 4.71 10.59
C THR A 56 4.14 5.52 10.34
N ARG A 57 3.91 5.95 9.08
CA ARG A 57 2.69 6.69 8.71
C ARG A 57 1.43 5.83 8.79
N TYR A 58 1.53 4.55 8.44
CA TYR A 58 0.40 3.64 8.55
C TYR A 58 0.06 3.37 10.01
N ASP A 59 1.06 3.00 10.81
CA ASP A 59 0.92 2.67 12.22
C ASP A 59 0.42 3.87 13.05
N SER A 60 0.84 5.10 12.73
CA SER A 60 0.34 6.30 13.41
C SER A 60 -1.14 6.61 13.13
N ARG A 61 -1.68 6.13 12.01
CA ARG A 61 -3.10 6.24 11.66
C ARG A 61 -3.93 5.04 12.12
N ALA A 62 -3.28 3.95 12.53
CA ALA A 62 -3.95 2.77 13.02
C ALA A 62 -4.57 3.08 14.38
N THR A 63 -5.88 3.35 14.40
CA THR A 63 -6.61 3.46 15.66
C THR A 63 -6.84 2.06 16.22
N ASN A 64 -6.31 1.80 17.42
CA ASN A 64 -6.62 0.59 18.18
C ASN A 64 -8.07 0.68 18.69
N GLN A 65 -9.02 0.24 17.87
CA GLN A 65 -10.42 0.15 18.27
C GLN A 65 -10.61 -1.07 19.17
N ASN A 66 -10.66 -0.85 20.48
CA ASN A 66 -10.89 -1.92 21.45
C ASN A 66 -12.37 -2.25 21.53
N PHE A 67 -12.83 -3.14 20.65
CA PHE A 67 -14.18 -3.67 20.74
C PHE A 67 -14.28 -4.79 21.78
N LYS A 68 -15.40 -4.80 22.51
CA LYS A 68 -15.77 -5.85 23.46
C LYS A 68 -16.82 -6.78 22.87
N GLU A 69 -16.92 -7.98 23.44
CA GLU A 69 -17.99 -8.92 23.12
C GLU A 69 -19.33 -8.29 23.54
N GLY A 70 -20.33 -8.35 22.65
CA GLY A 70 -21.62 -7.70 22.83
C GLY A 70 -21.76 -6.32 22.17
N ASP A 71 -20.66 -5.68 21.77
CA ASP A 71 -20.74 -4.36 21.12
C ASP A 71 -21.44 -4.42 19.77
N GLN A 72 -22.25 -3.40 19.48
CA GLN A 72 -22.84 -3.20 18.17
C GLN A 72 -21.85 -2.48 17.25
N VAL A 73 -21.69 -3.02 16.04
CA VAL A 73 -20.75 -2.51 15.04
C VAL A 73 -21.38 -2.48 13.64
N TRP A 74 -20.97 -1.48 12.86
CA TRP A 74 -21.16 -1.45 11.42
C TRP A 74 -20.06 -2.27 10.73
N MET A 75 -20.42 -3.01 9.69
CA MET A 75 -19.51 -3.80 8.86
C MET A 75 -19.39 -3.18 7.46
N TYR A 76 -18.18 -2.82 7.06
CA TYR A 76 -17.89 -2.36 5.70
C TYR A 76 -17.89 -3.53 4.71
N ASN A 77 -18.74 -3.43 3.68
CA ASN A 77 -18.88 -4.39 2.60
C ASN A 77 -18.75 -3.70 1.23
N PRO A 78 -17.58 -3.76 0.57
CA PRO A 78 -17.35 -3.10 -0.72
C PRO A 78 -17.98 -3.83 -1.92
N LYS A 79 -18.86 -4.82 -1.69
CA LYS A 79 -19.49 -5.59 -2.78
C LYS A 79 -20.44 -4.70 -3.58
N ARG A 80 -20.04 -4.40 -4.81
CA ARG A 80 -20.84 -3.64 -5.78
C ARG A 80 -22.03 -4.46 -6.27
N ARG A 81 -23.21 -3.85 -6.30
CA ARG A 81 -24.40 -4.38 -6.97
C ARG A 81 -24.43 -3.93 -8.43
N ARG A 82 -24.67 -4.87 -9.35
CA ARG A 82 -24.92 -4.55 -10.76
C ARG A 82 -26.23 -3.76 -10.89
N GLY A 83 -26.27 -2.81 -11.83
CA GLY A 83 -27.45 -1.97 -12.08
C GLY A 83 -27.60 -0.75 -11.15
N LEU A 84 -26.70 -0.56 -10.17
CA LEU A 84 -26.69 0.61 -9.28
C LEU A 84 -25.37 1.36 -9.44
N SER A 85 -25.41 2.70 -9.39
CA SER A 85 -24.20 3.53 -9.41
C SER A 85 -23.32 3.22 -8.19
N PRO A 86 -22.04 2.82 -8.36
CA PRO A 86 -21.16 2.48 -7.24
C PRO A 86 -21.00 3.60 -6.20
N LYS A 87 -21.13 4.86 -6.62
CA LYS A 87 -20.99 6.03 -5.73
C LYS A 87 -22.17 6.21 -4.78
N LEU A 88 -23.37 5.74 -5.17
CA LEU A 88 -24.60 5.88 -4.39
C LEU A 88 -24.92 4.64 -3.54
N GLN A 89 -24.06 3.62 -3.58
CA GLN A 89 -24.27 2.39 -2.82
C GLN A 89 -23.79 2.54 -1.37
N GLN A 90 -24.64 2.15 -0.42
CA GLN A 90 -24.25 2.08 0.99
C GLN A 90 -23.32 0.88 1.24
N ASN A 91 -22.05 1.18 1.49
CA ASN A 91 -21.03 0.15 1.75
C ASN A 91 -21.06 -0.36 3.19
N TRP A 92 -21.50 0.46 4.15
CA TRP A 92 -21.63 0.08 5.55
C TRP A 92 -22.95 -0.67 5.79
N LYS A 93 -22.88 -1.85 6.40
CA LYS A 93 -24.05 -2.68 6.72
C LYS A 93 -24.07 -2.97 8.22
N GLY A 94 -25.24 -2.94 8.84
CA GLY A 94 -25.37 -3.15 10.27
C GLY A 94 -26.72 -2.69 10.81
N PRO A 95 -26.93 -2.80 12.13
CA PRO A 95 -25.96 -3.21 13.15
C PRO A 95 -25.62 -4.72 13.12
N TYR A 96 -24.40 -5.06 13.50
CA TYR A 96 -23.94 -6.41 13.81
C TYR A 96 -23.50 -6.46 15.28
N THR A 97 -23.71 -7.58 15.94
CA THR A 97 -23.19 -7.82 17.29
C THR A 97 -21.84 -8.53 17.21
N LEU A 98 -20.86 -8.04 17.95
CA LEU A 98 -19.59 -8.74 18.15
C LEU A 98 -19.80 -9.93 19.08
N LEU A 99 -19.51 -11.14 18.60
CA LEU A 99 -19.63 -12.35 19.42
C LEU A 99 -18.35 -12.61 20.19
N LYS A 100 -17.23 -12.67 19.48
CA LYS A 100 -15.95 -13.04 20.05
C LYS A 100 -14.81 -12.38 19.29
N LYS A 101 -13.83 -11.88 20.04
CA LYS A 101 -12.54 -11.47 19.48
C LYS A 101 -11.68 -12.72 19.33
N LEU A 102 -11.31 -13.06 18.09
CA LEU A 102 -10.46 -14.23 17.83
C LEU A 102 -9.00 -13.86 18.04
N ASN A 103 -8.58 -12.74 17.46
CA ASN A 103 -7.24 -12.14 17.58
C ASN A 103 -7.40 -10.61 17.73
N ASP A 104 -6.30 -9.90 17.95
CA ASP A 104 -6.28 -8.42 17.96
C ASP A 104 -6.77 -7.79 16.67
N VAL A 105 -6.58 -8.49 15.55
CA VAL A 105 -6.88 -7.99 14.22
C VAL A 105 -8.23 -8.48 13.69
N VAL A 106 -8.73 -9.60 14.21
CA VAL A 106 -9.84 -10.34 13.60
C VAL A 106 -10.91 -10.68 14.63
N CYS A 107 -12.14 -10.29 14.33
CA CYS A 107 -13.30 -10.48 15.19
C CYS A 107 -14.38 -11.30 14.48
N ARG A 108 -15.18 -12.03 15.26
CA ARG A 108 -16.37 -12.74 14.79
C ARG A 108 -17.61 -11.90 15.10
N VAL A 109 -18.34 -11.52 14.05
CA VAL A 109 -19.56 -10.71 14.12
C VAL A 109 -20.77 -11.50 13.63
N GLN A 110 -21.93 -11.18 14.17
CA GLN A 110 -23.20 -11.81 13.80
C GLN A 110 -24.29 -10.74 13.65
N ARG A 111 -25.13 -10.86 12.61
CA ARG A 111 -26.20 -9.87 12.35
C ARG A 111 -27.43 -10.09 13.22
N SER A 112 -27.80 -11.36 13.38
CA SER A 112 -28.95 -11.81 14.14
C SER A 112 -28.66 -13.22 14.67
N PRO A 113 -29.33 -13.68 15.74
CA PRO A 113 -29.05 -14.99 16.36
C PRO A 113 -29.08 -16.17 15.38
N ASN A 114 -29.95 -16.09 14.35
CA ASN A 114 -30.12 -17.13 13.34
C ASN A 114 -29.17 -16.98 12.14
N ALA A 115 -28.47 -15.85 12.00
CA ALA A 115 -27.55 -15.62 10.90
C ALA A 115 -26.20 -16.29 11.14
N LYS A 116 -25.60 -16.84 10.08
CA LYS A 116 -24.24 -17.39 10.15
C LYS A 116 -23.23 -16.32 10.60
N PRO A 117 -22.43 -16.57 11.65
CA PRO A 117 -21.36 -15.66 12.06
C PRO A 117 -20.32 -15.46 10.96
N LYS A 118 -19.71 -14.28 10.92
CA LYS A 118 -18.66 -13.92 9.96
C LYS A 118 -17.40 -13.48 10.68
N VAL A 119 -16.27 -13.89 10.14
CA VAL A 119 -14.94 -13.51 10.64
C VAL A 119 -14.43 -12.32 9.80
N ILE A 120 -14.15 -11.19 10.43
CA ILE A 120 -13.88 -9.91 9.76
C ILE A 120 -12.72 -9.19 10.45
N HIS A 121 -11.89 -8.52 9.64
CA HIS A 121 -10.81 -7.67 10.10
C HIS A 121 -11.35 -6.40 10.79
N ILE A 122 -10.71 -5.98 11.89
CA ILE A 122 -11.12 -4.85 12.74
C ILE A 122 -11.27 -3.52 11.98
N ASN A 123 -10.35 -3.22 11.06
CA ASN A 123 -10.43 -2.05 10.15
C ASN A 123 -11.69 -1.99 9.25
N ARG A 124 -12.44 -3.09 9.12
CA ARG A 124 -13.72 -3.09 8.38
C ARG A 124 -14.92 -2.94 9.31
N LEU A 125 -14.68 -2.74 10.60
CA LEU A 125 -15.70 -2.49 11.60
C LEU A 125 -15.66 -1.01 11.99
N ALA A 126 -16.82 -0.47 12.31
CA ALA A 126 -16.94 0.84 12.93
C ALA A 126 -17.93 0.74 14.10
N PRO A 127 -17.73 1.49 15.19
CA PRO A 127 -18.64 1.47 16.33
C PRO A 127 -20.04 1.93 15.90
N TYR A 128 -21.08 1.20 16.31
CA TYR A 128 -22.45 1.64 16.15
C TYR A 128 -22.80 2.59 17.29
N ARG A 129 -23.11 3.84 16.97
CA ARG A 129 -23.71 4.78 17.91
C ARG A 129 -25.22 4.73 17.68
N ALA A 130 -25.97 4.21 18.65
CA ALA A 130 -27.40 4.41 18.64
C ALA A 130 -27.63 5.93 18.70
N THR A 131 -28.29 6.49 17.69
CA THR A 131 -28.94 7.78 17.88
C THR A 131 -30.07 7.50 18.83
N ASP A 132 -29.99 8.01 20.06
CA ASP A 132 -31.11 7.97 20.99
C ASP A 132 -32.27 8.64 20.27
N ASN A 133 -33.18 7.82 19.74
CA ASN A 133 -34.40 8.32 19.16
C ASN A 133 -35.15 8.95 20.31
N CYS A 134 -35.09 10.28 20.35
CA CYS A 134 -35.86 11.15 21.20
C CYS A 134 -37.32 10.70 21.14
N SER A 135 -37.75 9.96 22.16
CA SER A 135 -39.15 9.73 22.45
C SER A 135 -39.78 11.09 22.71
N LYS A 136 -40.59 11.55 21.76
CA LYS A 136 -41.64 12.53 22.02
C LYS A 136 -42.92 11.79 22.35
#